data_AF-A0A074ZQY2-F1
#
_entry.id   AF-A0A074ZQY2-F1
#
_cell.length_a   1.000
_cell.length_b   1.000
_cell.length_c   1.000
_cell.angle_alpha   90.00
_cell.angle_beta   90.00
_cell.angle_gamma   90.00
#
_symmetry.space_group_name_H-M   'P 1'
#
loop_
_entity.id
_entity.type
_entity.pdbx_description
1 polymer ?
#
loop_
_entity_poly.entity_id
_entity_poly.type
_entity_poly.pdbx_seq_one_letter_code
_entity_poly.pdbx_strand_id
1 'polypeptide(L)' 'MPFTGSDIIKIIIAIVLPPLGVFLERGCGADLLINILLTILGYIPGIIHALYIILKY' A
#
# COMPACT_ATOMS: atom_id res chain seq x y z
N MET A 1 -5.32 9.52 -14.38
CA MET A 1 -6.20 8.38 -14.74
C MET A 1 -7.48 8.50 -13.94
N PRO A 2 -8.66 8.19 -14.50
CA PRO A 2 -9.88 8.19 -13.70
C PRO A 2 -9.75 7.09 -12.63
N PHE A 3 -10.00 7.44 -11.38
CA PHE A 3 -10.09 6.48 -10.28
C PHE A 3 -11.07 5.38 -10.68
N THR A 4 -10.54 4.19 -10.95
CA THR A 4 -11.32 3.00 -11.23
C THR A 4 -11.76 2.41 -9.90
N GLY A 5 -12.90 1.70 -9.87
CA GLY A 5 -13.38 1.05 -8.64
C GLY A 5 -12.35 0.12 -7.98
N SER A 6 -11.40 -0.41 -8.76
CA SER A 6 -10.25 -1.18 -8.30
C SER A 6 -9.31 -0.40 -7.39
N ASP A 7 -9.15 0.91 -7.59
CA ASP A 7 -8.26 1.76 -6.79
C ASP A 7 -8.86 1.97 -5.39
N ILE A 8 -10.18 2.09 -5.30
CA ILE A 8 -10.91 2.17 -4.02
C ILE A 8 -10.72 0.89 -3.21
N ILE A 9 -10.79 -0.27 -3.87
CA ILE A 9 -10.55 -1.57 -3.23
C ILE A 9 -9.11 -1.68 -2.74
N LYS A 10 -8.12 -1.23 -3.52
CA LYS A 10 -6.71 -1.19 -3.11
C LYS A 10 -6.46 -0.29 -1.90
N ILE A 11 -7.10 0.88 -1.84
CA ILE A 11 -7.01 1.80 -0.70
C ILE A 11 -7.59 1.15 0.56
N ILE A 12 -8.76 0.52 0.47
CA ILE A 12 -9.37 -0.19 1.61
C ILE A 12 -8.45 -1.31 2.10
N ILE A 13 -7.90 -2.11 1.18
CA ILE A 13 -6.97 -3.20 1.51
C ILE A 13 -5.68 -2.64 2.11
N ALA A 14 -5.15 -1.52 1.63
CA ALA A 14 -3.95 -0.88 2.18
C ALA A 14 -4.14 -0.32 3.60
N ILE A 15 -5.36 0.03 4.00
CA ILE A 15 -5.65 0.51 5.36
C ILE A 15 -5.79 -0.67 6.33
N VAL A 16 -6.36 -1.80 5.90
CA VAL A 16 -6.52 -3.01 6.72
C VAL A 16 -5.22 -3.81 6.78
N LEU A 17 -4.57 -3.97 5.64
CA LEU A 17 -3.31 -4.68 5.47
C LEU A 17 -2.41 -3.89 4.49
N PRO A 18 -1.61 -2.92 5.01
CA PRO A 18 -0.69 -2.11 4.21
C PRO A 18 0.16 -2.89 3.20
N PRO A 19 0.82 -4.01 3.58
CA PRO A 19 1.66 -4.75 2.65
C PRO A 19 0.87 -5.37 1.49
N LEU A 20 -0.40 -5.73 1.71
CA LEU A 20 -1.22 -6.39 0.71
C LEU A 20 -1.72 -5.40 -0.35
N GLY A 21 -2.03 -4.16 0.05
CA GLY A 21 -2.32 -3.07 -0.88
C GLY A 21 -1.12 -2.71 -1.76
N VAL A 22 0.08 -2.60 -1.16
CA VAL A 22 1.33 -2.35 -1.90
C VAL A 22 1.68 -3.52 -2.83
N PHE A 23 1.47 -4.75 -2.39
CA PHE A 23 1.70 -5.94 -3.22
C PHE A 23 0.79 -5.97 -4.47
N LEU A 24 -0.47 -5.56 -4.34
CA LEU A 24 -1.39 -5.53 -5.48
C LEU A 24 -1.09 -4.39 -6.46
N GLU A 25 -0.41 -3.32 -6.01
CA GLU A 25 -0.01 -2.19 -6.86
C GLU A 25 1.37 -2.40 -7.50
N ARG A 26 2.36 -2.84 -6.71
CA ARG A 26 3.78 -2.93 -7.10
C ARG A 26 4.32 -4.35 -7.25
N GLY A 27 3.59 -5.37 -6.80
CA GLY A 27 4.04 -6.77 -6.81
C GLY A 27 5.04 -7.11 -5.71
N CYS A 28 5.79 -8.20 -5.92
CA CYS A 28 6.82 -8.69 -5.00
C CYS A 28 8.14 -7.93 -5.20
N GLY A 29 8.29 -6.77 -4.56
CA GLY A 29 9.47 -5.91 -4.69
C GLY A 29 10.01 -5.39 -3.37
N ALA A 30 11.04 -4.53 -3.46
CA ALA A 30 11.63 -3.87 -2.29
C ALA A 30 10.63 -2.98 -1.53
N ASP A 31 9.67 -2.36 -2.23
CA ASP A 31 8.59 -1.57 -1.62
C ASP A 31 7.74 -2.40 -0.64
N LEU A 32 7.51 -3.68 -0.92
CA LEU A 32 6.75 -4.58 -0.06
C LEU A 32 7.49 -4.87 1.25
N LEU A 33 8.81 -5.08 1.15
CA LEU A 33 9.69 -5.36 2.29
C LEU A 33 9.85 -4.11 3.17
N ILE A 34 9.97 -2.93 2.54
CA ILE A 34 9.98 -1.63 3.21
C ILE A 34 8.66 -1.40 3.93
N ASN A 35 7.52 -1.71 3.28
CA ASN A 35 6.21 -1.53 3.89
C ASN A 35 6.00 -2.46 5.09
N ILE A 36 6.42 -3.73 5.00
CA ILE A 36 6.42 -4.68 6.12
C ILE A 36 7.29 -4.16 7.27
N LEU A 37 8.51 -3.71 6.99
CA LEU A 37 9.42 -3.17 8.01
C LEU A 37 8.83 -1.92 8.67
N LEU A 38 8.24 -1.01 7.89
CA LEU A 38 7.53 0.17 8.40
C LEU A 38 6.35 -0.24 9.25
N THR A 39 5.53 -1.21 8.83
CA THR A 39 4.35 -1.66 9.58
C THR A 39 4.73 -2.26 10.94
N ILE A 40 5.88 -2.93 11.02
CA ILE A 40 6.43 -3.49 12.28
C ILE A 40 7.04 -2.39 13.17
N LEU A 41 7.70 -1.38 12.58
CA LEU A 41 8.28 -0.25 13.30
C LEU A 41 7.21 0.78 13.75
N GLY A 42 6.08 0.82 13.06
CA GLY A 42 4.92 1.66 13.34
C GLY A 42 3.82 1.48 12.29
N TYR A 43 2.60 1.18 12.72
CA TYR A 43 1.49 0.93 11.80
C TYR A 43 1.17 2.14 10.88
N ILE A 44 1.28 3.35 11.43
CA ILE A 44 0.97 4.61 10.74
C ILE A 44 1.88 4.86 9.52
N PRO A 45 3.22 4.81 9.62
CA PRO A 45 4.08 5.02 8.44
C PRO A 45 3.86 3.96 7.36
N GLY A 46 3.53 2.71 7.71
CA GLY A 46 3.16 1.66 6.75
C GLY A 46 1.95 2.06 5.89
N ILE A 47 0.90 2.58 6.52
CA ILE A 47 -0.30 3.08 5.82
C ILE A 47 0.05 4.26 4.91
N ILE A 48 0.82 5.25 5.39
CA ILE A 48 1.19 6.43 4.60
C ILE A 48 1.98 6.01 3.35
N HIS A 49 2.93 5.09 3.50
CA HIS A 49 3.70 4.58 2.36
C HIS A 49 2.80 3.80 1.38
N ALA A 50 1.86 2.99 1.88
CA ALA A 50 0.94 2.25 1.02
C ALA A 50 0.02 3.19 0.22
N LEU A 51 -0.55 4.21 0.87
CA LEU A 51 -1.34 5.25 0.21
C LEU A 51 -0.52 6.06 -0.79
N TYR A 52 0.74 6.38 -0.47
CA TYR A 52 1.64 7.08 -1.37
C TYR A 52 1.87 6.29 -2.66
N ILE A 53 2.08 4.97 -2.55
CA ILE A 53 2.26 4.08 -3.71
C ILE A 53 1.00 4.05 -4.58
N ILE A 54 -0.18 3.87 -3.98
CA ILE A 54 -1.47 3.79 -4.69
C ILE A 54 -1.88 5.12 -5.34
N LEU A 55 -1.54 6.25 -4.73
CA LEU A 55 -1.85 7.58 -5.29
C LEU A 55 -0.84 8.03 -6.34
N LYS A 56 0.38 7.49 -6.32
CA LYS A 56 1.47 7.90 -7.22
C LYS A 56 1.52 7.07 -8.50
N TYR A 57 1.11 5.81 -8.44
CA TYR A 57 1.07 4.89 -9.58
C TYR A 57 -0.35 4.73 -10.11
#